data_AF-A0A1V5JPQ2-F1
#
_entry.id   AF-A0A1V5JPQ2-F1
#
_cell.length_a   1.000
_cell.length_b   1.000
_cell.length_c   1.000
_cell.angle_alpha   90.00
_cell.angle_beta   90.00
_cell.angle_gamma   90.00
#
_symmetry.space_group_name_H-M   'P 1'
#
loop_
_entity.id
_entity.type
_entity.pdbx_description
1 polymer ?
#
loop_
_entity_poly.entity_id
_entity_poly.type
_entity_poly.pdbx_seq_one_letter_code
_entity_poly.pdbx_strand_id
1 'polypeptide(L)' 'MLKTSSRNVVAYKRVRGENEVLTILNISNKPVTVALKDGATAGTYRDLFTDGSMEITRGGKMQLGPWGYMVLVK' A
#
# COMPACT_ATOMS: atom_id res chain seq x y z
N MET A 1 3.69 -0.98 11.72
CA MET A 1 2.62 -1.37 10.78
C MET A 1 1.65 -0.21 10.65
N LEU A 2 1.08 -0.01 9.46
CA LEU A 2 0.16 1.08 9.15
C LEU A 2 -1.28 0.68 9.49
N LYS A 3 -2.10 1.64 9.93
CA LYS A 3 -3.53 1.40 10.18
C LYS A 3 -4.29 1.37 8.85
N THR A 4 -5.09 0.32 8.65
CA THR A 4 -5.92 0.13 7.45
C THR A 4 -7.41 0.10 7.80
N SER A 5 -8.28 0.17 6.78
CA SER A 5 -9.72 -0.04 6.93
C SER A 5 -10.14 -1.51 6.99
N SER A 6 -9.23 -2.47 6.76
CA SER A 6 -9.54 -3.90 6.66
C SER A 6 -8.56 -4.75 7.46
N ARG A 7 -9.09 -5.67 8.28
CA ARG A 7 -8.27 -6.63 9.04
C ARG A 7 -7.58 -7.68 8.16
N ASN A 8 -8.00 -7.83 6.91
CA ASN A 8 -7.41 -8.75 5.94
C ASN A 8 -6.24 -8.12 5.18
N VAL A 9 -5.80 -6.92 5.57
CA VAL A 9 -4.68 -6.24 4.93
C VAL A 9 -3.60 -5.91 5.94
N VAL A 10 -2.39 -6.33 5.62
CA VAL A 10 -1.17 -5.90 6.31
C VAL A 10 -0.50 -4.84 5.45
N ALA A 11 -0.24 -3.68 6.04
CA ALA A 11 0.48 -2.61 5.38
C ALA A 11 1.63 -2.13 6.27
N TYR A 12 2.78 -1.89 5.68
CA TYR A 12 3.94 -1.35 6.39
C TYR A 12 4.82 -0.53 5.45
N LYS A 13 5.62 0.32 6.07
CA LYS A 13 6.58 1.19 5.41
C LYS A 13 7.97 0.92 5.96
N ARG A 14 8.97 0.86 5.07
CA ARG A 14 10.40 0.80 5.40
C ARG A 14 11.10 2.00 4.78
N VAL A 15 12.01 2.62 5.52
CA VAL A 15 12.77 3.80 5.08
C VAL A 15 14.26 3.54 5.32
N ARG A 16 15.11 3.89 4.36
CA ARG A 16 16.58 3.86 4.49
C ARG A 16 17.20 5.02 3.72
N GLY A 17 17.66 6.03 4.44
CA GLY A 17 18.10 7.29 3.84
C GLY A 17 16.93 7.96 3.12
N GLU A 18 17.12 8.26 1.84
CA GLU A 18 16.09 8.85 0.97
C GLU A 18 15.15 7.81 0.35
N ASN A 19 15.47 6.52 0.47
CA ASN A 19 14.67 5.45 -0.13
C ASN A 19 13.51 5.05 0.79
N GLU A 20 12.34 4.83 0.19
CA GLU A 20 11.14 4.42 0.88
C GLU A 20 10.46 3.25 0.15
N VAL A 21 10.05 2.22 0.91
CA VAL A 21 9.27 1.09 0.40
C VAL A 21 7.98 0.98 1.19
N LEU A 22 6.85 1.16 0.51
CA LEU A 22 5.50 0.95 1.02
C LEU A 22 4.97 -0.38 0.48
N THR A 23 4.63 -1.30 1.38
CA THR A 23 4.08 -2.61 1.02
C THR A 23 2.68 -2.75 1.58
N ILE A 24 1.74 -3.20 0.74
CA ILE A 24 0.35 -3.43 1.09
C ILE A 24 -0.02 -4.84 0.59
N LEU A 25 -0.39 -5.75 1.49
CA LEU A 25 -0.71 -7.13 1.16
C LEU A 25 -2.12 -7.50 1.59
N ASN A 26 -2.88 -8.10 0.70
CA ASN A 26 -4.08 -8.85 1.05
C ASN A 26 -3.69 -10.23 1.57
N ILE A 27 -3.96 -10.50 2.83
CA ILE A 27 -3.68 -11.79 3.49
C ILE A 27 -4.92 -12.69 3.51
N SER A 28 -5.79 -12.57 2.51
CA SER A 28 -7.01 -13.38 2.37
C SER A 28 -7.22 -13.88 0.95
N ASN A 29 -8.01 -14.94 0.82
CA ASN A 29 -8.43 -15.52 -0.46
C ASN A 29 -9.62 -14.80 -1.11
N LYS A 30 -9.99 -13.60 -0.64
CA LYS A 30 -11.07 -12.79 -1.18
C LYS A 30 -10.52 -11.45 -1.66
N PRO A 31 -11.06 -10.84 -2.73
CA PRO A 31 -10.70 -9.47 -3.09
C PRO A 31 -11.02 -8.52 -1.94
N VAL A 32 -10.21 -7.46 -1.79
CA VAL A 32 -10.36 -6.47 -0.72
C VAL A 32 -10.21 -5.06 -1.26
N THR A 33 -11.12 -4.18 -0.86
CA THR A 33 -10.96 -2.74 -0.99
C THR A 33 -10.45 -2.19 0.33
N VAL A 34 -9.28 -1.55 0.32
CA VAL A 34 -8.61 -1.06 1.53
C VAL A 34 -8.22 0.41 1.41
N ALA A 35 -8.29 1.12 2.53
CA ALA A 35 -7.76 2.47 2.67
C ALA A 35 -6.72 2.52 3.79
N LEU A 36 -5.63 3.26 3.55
CA LEU A 36 -4.65 3.60 4.60
C LEU A 36 -5.18 4.79 5.40
N LYS A 37 -5.25 4.63 6.72
CA LYS A 37 -5.74 5.68 7.64
C LYS A 37 -4.63 6.64 8.06
N ASP A 38 -3.38 6.22 7.87
CA ASP A 38 -2.19 6.98 8.23
C ASP A 38 -1.83 7.98 7.13
N GLY A 39 -1.67 9.24 7.50
CA GLY A 39 -1.35 10.32 6.55
C GLY A 39 0.13 10.37 6.15
N ALA A 40 1.01 9.79 6.97
CA ALA A 40 2.47 9.83 6.78
C ALA A 40 2.97 9.00 5.57
N THR A 41 2.07 8.33 4.85
CA THR A 41 2.36 7.60 3.61
C THR A 41 1.86 8.30 2.36
N ALA A 42 1.29 9.50 2.48
CA ALA A 42 0.80 10.22 1.30
C ALA A 42 1.94 10.61 0.35
N GLY A 43 1.63 10.66 -0.95
CA GLY A 43 2.52 11.08 -2.02
C GLY A 43 2.53 10.13 -3.20
N THR A 44 3.33 10.47 -4.21
CA THR A 44 3.45 9.70 -5.45
C THR A 44 4.57 8.69 -5.34
N TYR A 45 4.27 7.44 -5.67
CA TYR A 45 5.21 6.32 -5.68
C TYR A 45 5.28 5.71 -7.07
N ARG A 46 6.36 4.99 -7.32
CA ARG A 46 6.45 4.07 -8.45
C ARG A 46 6.10 2.67 -7.97
N ASP A 47 5.22 1.98 -8.68
CA ASP A 47 5.02 0.54 -8.48
C ASP A 47 6.28 -0.22 -8.96
N LEU A 48 6.80 -1.08 -8.10
CA LEU A 48 8.08 -1.76 -8.32
C LEU A 48 8.03 -2.75 -9.49
N PHE A 49 6.86 -3.29 -9.84
CA PHE A 49 6.73 -4.38 -10.80
C PHE A 49 6.21 -3.92 -12.15
N THR A 50 5.42 -2.84 -12.17
CA THR A 50 4.80 -2.32 -13.39
C THR A 50 5.43 -1.02 -13.87
N ASP A 51 6.31 -0.42 -13.07
CA ASP A 51 6.84 0.94 -13.24
C ASP A 51 5.77 2.03 -13.33
N GLY A 52 4.51 1.69 -13.03
CA GLY A 52 3.39 2.62 -13.01
C GLY A 52 3.50 3.65 -11.88
N SER A 53 3.12 4.89 -12.16
CA SER A 53 2.99 5.93 -11.13
C SER A 53 1.69 5.76 -10.36
N MET A 54 1.76 5.83 -9.03
CA MET A 54 0.62 5.71 -8.15
C MET A 54 0.61 6.81 -7.08
N GLU A 55 -0.50 7.53 -6.99
CA GLU A 55 -0.73 8.47 -5.91
C GLU A 55 -1.37 7.77 -4.70
N ILE A 56 -0.72 7.89 -3.53
CA ILE A 56 -1.28 7.46 -2.26
C ILE A 56 -1.77 8.68 -1.51
N THR A 57 -3.05 8.66 -1.13
CA THR A 57 -3.68 9.70 -0.31
C THR A 57 -4.25 9.10 0.97
N ARG A 58 -4.38 9.93 2.01
CA ARG A 58 -5.01 9.49 3.26
C ARG A 58 -6.47 9.15 3.00
N GLY A 59 -6.87 7.92 3.32
CA GLY A 59 -8.22 7.43 3.05
C GLY A 59 -8.50 7.04 1.60
N GLY A 60 -7.52 7.19 0.69
CA GLY A 60 -7.60 6.71 -0.68
C GLY A 60 -7.84 5.20 -0.71
N LYS A 61 -8.79 4.76 -1.54
CA LYS A 61 -9.16 3.35 -1.67
C LYS A 61 -8.35 2.68 -2.76
N MET A 62 -7.87 1.47 -2.46
CA MET A 62 -7.16 0.60 -3.38
C MET A 62 -7.85 -0.76 -3.41
N GLN A 63 -7.86 -1.41 -4.57
CA GLN A 63 -8.39 -2.77 -4.72
C GLN A 63 -7.24 -3.75 -4.88
N LEU A 64 -7.29 -4.84 -4.13
CA LEU A 64 -6.37 -5.97 -4.24
C LEU A 64 -7.19 -7.23 -4.52
N GLY A 65 -6.75 -8.02 -5.49
CA GLY A 65 -7.27 -9.37 -5.69
C GLY A 65 -6.96 -10.30 -4.51
N PRO A 66 -7.51 -11.53 -4.49
CA PRO A 66 -7.10 -12.58 -3.56
C PRO A 66 -5.57 -12.71 -3.51
N TRP A 67 -4.98 -12.66 -2.30
CA TRP A 67 -3.52 -12.69 -2.10
C TRP A 67 -2.72 -11.62 -2.85
N GLY A 68 -3.39 -10.63 -3.43
CA GLY A 68 -2.78 -9.55 -4.18
C GLY A 68 -2.00 -8.61 -3.28
N TYR A 69 -1.01 -7.95 -3.86
CA TYR A 69 -0.14 -7.03 -3.15
C TYR A 69 0.27 -5.86 -4.04
N MET A 70 0.74 -4.79 -3.39
CA MET A 70 1.40 -3.66 -4.04
C MET A 70 2.70 -3.39 -3.31
N VAL A 71 3.77 -3.20 -4.07
CA VAL A 71 5.08 -2.77 -3.55
C VAL A 71 5.44 -1.48 -4.27
N LEU A 72 5.40 -0.40 -3.51
CA LEU A 72 5.55 0.96 -3.99
C LEU A 72 6.86 1.53 -3.47
N VAL A 73 7.64 2.14 -4.34
CA VAL A 73 8.98 2.65 -4.03
C VAL A 73 9.12 4.13 -4.35
N LYS A 74 9.94 4.81 -3.55
CA LYS A 74 10.51 6.13 -3.80
C LYS A 74 12.02 6.05 -3.60
#